data_AF-A0A7J9XZJ5-F1
#
_entry.id   AF-A0A7J9XZJ5-F1
#
_cell.length_a   1.000
_cell.length_b   1.000
_cell.length_c   1.000
_cell.angle_alpha   90.00
_cell.angle_beta   90.00
_cell.angle_gamma   90.00
#
_symmetry.space_group_name_H-M   'P 1'
#
loop_
_entity.id
_entity.type
_entity.pdbx_description
1 polymer ?
#
loop_
_entity_poly.entity_id
_entity_poly.type
_entity_poly.pdbx_seq_one_letter_code
_entity_poly.pdbx_strand_id
1 'polypeptide(L)'
;NDVASALQDQHTLARELIVETEHPRFGRVQQLGSPVRVGAEKPAYRRAPLRNEHFHNVIREVAGYQPDEIEALRQAGAFGDVDLSEHADEQVDAFEAEGAAT
;
A
#
# COMPACT_ATOMS: atom_id res chain seq x y z
N ASN A 1 -8.61 -12.65 -23.52
CA ASN A 1 -7.57 -12.49 -22.48
C ASN A 1 -8.28 -12.02 -21.23
N ASP A 2 -8.29 -12.85 -20.19
CA ASP A 2 -8.78 -12.45 -18.87
C ASP A 2 -7.60 -12.00 -17.99
N VAL A 3 -7.90 -11.48 -16.81
CA VAL A 3 -6.88 -10.94 -15.91
C VAL A 3 -5.92 -12.04 -15.44
N ALA A 4 -6.43 -13.22 -15.08
CA ALA A 4 -5.61 -14.32 -14.59
C ALA A 4 -4.59 -14.80 -15.65
N SER A 5 -5.06 -14.96 -16.90
CA SER A 5 -4.24 -15.34 -18.04
C SER A 5 -3.17 -14.28 -18.35
N ALA A 6 -3.52 -12.99 -18.26
CA ALA A 6 -2.58 -11.90 -18.52
C ALA A 6 -1.44 -11.85 -17.49
N LEU A 7 -1.70 -12.22 -16.22
CA LEU A 7 -0.68 -12.26 -15.16
C LEU A 7 0.31 -13.42 -15.32
N GLN A 8 -0.10 -14.47 -16.03
CA GLN A 8 0.72 -15.65 -16.32
C GLN A 8 1.36 -15.61 -17.71
N ASP A 9 1.06 -14.60 -18.51
CA ASP A 9 1.57 -14.47 -19.87
C ASP A 9 3.10 -14.39 -19.91
N GLN A 10 3.69 -15.00 -20.94
CA GLN A 10 5.14 -15.08 -21.12
C GLN A 10 5.80 -13.68 -21.12
N HIS A 11 5.15 -12.66 -21.67
CA HIS A 11 5.68 -11.30 -21.68
C HIS A 11 5.65 -10.67 -20.29
N THR A 12 4.61 -10.94 -19.49
CA THR A 12 4.49 -10.43 -18.12
C THR A 12 5.60 -10.99 -17.24
N LEU A 13 5.83 -12.31 -17.32
CA LEU A 13 6.86 -13.00 -16.56
C LEU A 13 8.28 -12.61 -17.02
N ALA A 14 8.54 -12.56 -18.34
CA ALA A 14 9.84 -12.17 -18.89
C ALA A 14 10.23 -10.72 -18.54
N ARG A 15 9.23 -9.87 -18.24
CA ARG A 15 9.42 -8.49 -17.82
C ARG A 15 9.39 -8.30 -16.30
N GLU A 16 9.37 -9.38 -15.52
CA GLU A 16 9.38 -9.31 -14.06
C GLU A 16 8.31 -8.32 -13.53
N LEU A 17 7.13 -8.31 -14.16
CA LEU A 17 6.07 -7.34 -13.83
C LEU A 17 5.29 -7.72 -12.58
N ILE A 18 5.38 -8.97 -12.13
CA ILE A 18 4.79 -9.40 -10.86
C ILE A 18 5.82 -9.19 -9.76
N VAL A 19 5.46 -8.37 -8.78
CA VAL A 19 6.31 -8.02 -7.66
C VAL A 19 5.64 -8.50 -6.38
N GLU A 20 6.44 -9.06 -5.48
CA GLU A 20 5.99 -9.49 -4.17
C GLU A 20 6.49 -8.56 -3.08
N THR A 21 5.61 -8.21 -2.14
CA THR A 21 5.96 -7.41 -0.96
C THR A 21 5.34 -8.01 0.28
N GLU A 22 6.08 -8.04 1.38
CA GLU A 22 5.56 -8.42 2.70
C GLU A 22 4.80 -7.25 3.32
N HIS A 23 3.55 -7.48 3.69
CA HIS A 23 2.70 -6.51 4.37
C HIS A 23 2.31 -7.02 5.78
N PRO A 24 2.48 -6.23 6.85
CA PRO A 24 2.22 -6.66 8.23
C PRO A 24 0.84 -7.26 8.48
N ARG A 25 -0.16 -6.82 7.70
CA ARG A 25 -1.55 -7.27 7.80
C ARG A 25 -1.94 -8.33 6.76
N PHE A 26 -1.42 -8.24 5.53
CA PHE A 26 -1.90 -9.04 4.40
C PHE A 26 -0.91 -10.16 4.02
N GLY A 27 0.18 -10.30 4.77
CA GLY A 27 1.25 -11.24 4.45
C GLY A 27 1.91 -10.90 3.11
N ARG A 28 2.21 -11.93 2.32
CA ARG A 28 2.83 -11.77 1.01
C ARG A 28 1.81 -11.34 -0.04
N VAL A 29 1.92 -10.09 -0.49
CA VAL A 29 1.04 -9.49 -1.50
C VAL A 29 1.74 -9.46 -2.85
N GLN A 30 1.05 -9.91 -3.89
CA GLN A 30 1.47 -9.76 -5.30
C GLN A 30 0.86 -8.48 -5.89
N GLN A 31 1.67 -7.70 -6.59
CA GLN A 31 1.26 -6.47 -7.25
C GLN A 31 1.99 -6.29 -8.59
N LEU A 32 1.45 -5.43 -9.45
CA LEU A 32 2.09 -5.07 -10.72
C LEU A 32 3.15 -3.99 -10.51
N GLY A 33 4.34 -4.24 -11.04
CA GLY A 33 5.40 -3.24 -11.19
C GLY A 33 5.12 -2.26 -12.34
N SER A 34 5.99 -1.25 -12.48
CA SER A 34 5.90 -0.28 -13.58
C SER A 34 6.07 -0.99 -14.93
N PRO A 35 5.14 -0.83 -15.90
CA PRO A 35 5.27 -1.43 -17.23
C PRO A 35 6.36 -0.75 -18.08
N VAL A 36 6.72 0.49 -17.71
CA VAL A 36 7.74 1.31 -18.36
C VAL A 36 9.06 1.20 -17.59
N ARG A 37 10.13 0.89 -18.32
CA ARG A 37 11.51 0.87 -17.81
C ARG A 37 12.27 2.05 -18.41
N VAL A 38 12.85 2.89 -17.57
CA VAL A 38 13.67 4.04 -17.98
C VAL A 38 15.02 3.91 -17.30
N GLY A 39 16.09 3.90 -18.09
CA GLY A 39 17.45 3.68 -17.58
C GLY A 39 17.76 2.21 -17.25
N ALA A 40 18.92 1.99 -16.63
CA ALA A 40 19.42 0.66 -16.27
C ALA A 40 19.05 0.24 -14.83
N GLU A 41 18.54 1.16 -14.02
CA GLU A 41 18.21 0.91 -12.63
C GLU A 41 16.85 0.20 -12.50
N LYS A 42 16.82 -0.85 -11.66
CA LYS A 42 15.56 -1.51 -11.31
C LYS A 42 14.94 -0.77 -10.12
N PRO A 43 13.67 -0.34 -10.19
CA PRO A 43 13.01 0.31 -9.05
C PRO A 43 12.90 -0.66 -7.88
N ALA A 44 13.17 -0.16 -6.67
CA ALA A 44 12.93 -0.90 -5.44
C ALA A 44 11.44 -0.77 -5.06
N TYR A 45 10.74 -1.90 -5.06
CA TYR A 45 9.34 -1.95 -4.62
C TYR A 45 9.27 -2.21 -3.13
N ARG A 46 8.39 -1.46 -2.45
CA ARG A 46 8.13 -1.59 -1.02
C ARG A 46 6.63 -1.72 -0.80
N ARG A 47 6.25 -2.27 0.35
CA ARG A 47 4.83 -2.35 0.75
C ARG A 47 4.18 -0.96 0.82
N ALA A 48 2.87 -0.94 0.64
CA ALA A 48 2.08 0.24 0.98
C ALA A 48 2.23 0.59 2.48
N PRO A 49 2.24 1.89 2.84
CA PRO A 49 2.25 2.31 4.23
C PRO A 49 0.89 2.03 4.89
N LEU A 50 0.91 1.82 6.20
CA LEU A 50 -0.30 1.81 7.00
C LEU A 50 -0.90 3.22 7.08
N ARG A 51 -2.19 3.28 7.40
CA ARG A 51 -2.85 4.55 7.74
C ARG A 51 -2.04 5.26 8.83
N ASN A 52 -1.67 6.51 8.57
CA ASN A 52 -0.89 7.36 9.49
C ASN A 52 0.52 6.86 9.85
N GLU A 53 1.11 5.89 9.14
CA GLU A 53 2.44 5.35 9.48
C GLU A 53 3.56 6.41 9.55
N HIS A 54 3.48 7.43 8.70
CA HIS A 54 4.49 8.49 8.61
C HIS A 54 4.00 9.84 9.18
N PHE A 55 2.92 9.84 9.96
CA PHE A 55 2.29 11.06 10.47
C PHE A 55 3.27 11.99 11.18
N HIS A 56 4.08 11.46 12.09
CA HIS A 56 5.02 12.26 12.88
C HIS A 56 6.12 12.88 12.02
N ASN A 57 6.74 12.09 11.13
CA ASN A 57 7.77 12.59 10.21
C ASN A 57 7.21 13.73 9.33
N VAL A 58 6.02 13.56 8.75
CA VAL A 58 5.43 14.59 7.88
C VAL A 58 5.04 15.83 8.67
N ILE A 59 4.31 15.70 9.77
CA ILE A 59 3.76 16.86 10.49
C ILE A 59 4.83 17.63 11.26
N ARG A 60 5.79 16.93 11.88
CA ARG A 60 6.83 17.57 12.68
C ARG A 60 8.08 17.91 11.87
N GLU A 61 8.58 16.97 11.09
CA GLU A 61 9.90 17.13 10.44
C GLU A 61 9.78 17.85 9.10
N VAL A 62 8.74 17.56 8.31
CA VAL A 62 8.54 18.20 7.01
C VAL A 62 7.75 19.52 7.14
N ALA A 63 6.62 19.49 7.86
CA ALA A 63 5.74 20.64 7.98
C ALA A 63 6.06 21.58 9.16
N GLY A 64 6.86 21.12 10.14
CA GLY A 64 7.42 21.97 11.20
C GLY A 64 6.49 22.31 12.36
N TYR A 65 5.35 21.62 12.50
CA TYR A 65 4.39 21.89 13.58
C TYR A 65 4.95 21.50 14.94
N GLN A 66 4.72 22.37 15.92
CA GLN A 66 5.07 22.12 17.31
C GLN A 66 4.04 21.21 17.99
N PRO A 67 4.41 20.49 19.06
CA PRO A 67 3.50 19.57 19.77
C PRO A 67 2.16 20.20 20.16
N ASP A 68 2.19 21.45 20.63
CA ASP A 68 0.98 22.17 21.08
C ASP A 68 0.03 22.48 19.93
N GLU A 69 0.57 22.81 18.75
CA GLU A 69 -0.21 23.07 17.54
C GLU A 69 -0.85 21.79 17.00
N ILE A 70 -0.11 20.68 17.05
CA ILE A 70 -0.61 19.36 16.63
C ILE A 70 -1.77 18.93 17.52
N GLU A 71 -1.66 19.17 18.83
CA GLU A 71 -2.72 18.83 19.77
C GLU A 71 -3.96 19.71 19.55
N ALA A 72 -3.80 21.01 19.34
CA ALA A 72 -4.91 21.89 18.99
C ALA A 72 -5.63 21.45 17.70
N LEU A 73 -4.86 21.06 16.67
CA LEU A 73 -5.40 20.54 15.42
C LEU A 73 -6.11 19.19 15.60
N ARG A 74 -5.58 18.32 16.46
CA ARG A 74 -6.21 17.04 16.80
C ARG A 74 -7.56 17.27 17.49
N GLN A 75 -7.63 18.18 18.45
CA GLN A 75 -8.88 18.55 19.13
C GLN A 75 -9.90 19.19 18.20
N ALA A 76 -9.44 19.92 17.18
CA ALA A 76 -10.29 20.48 16.13
C ALA A 76 -10.74 19.44 15.08
N GLY A 77 -10.32 18.18 15.19
CA GLY A 77 -10.70 17.10 14.27
C GLY A 77 -9.93 17.09 12.94
N ALA A 78 -8.82 17.83 12.82
CA ALA A 78 -8.11 18.00 11.56
C ALA A 78 -7.51 16.69 10.97
N PHE A 79 -7.34 15.66 11.80
CA PHE A 79 -6.74 14.37 11.41
C PHE A 79 -7.75 13.20 11.36
N GLY A 80 -9.03 13.47 11.60
CA GLY A 80 -10.09 12.45 11.71
C GLY A 80 -9.94 11.53 12.92
N ASP A 81 -10.89 10.60 13.08
CA ASP A 81 -10.83 9.60 14.16
C ASP A 81 -9.72 8.58 13.89
N VAL A 82 -8.66 8.66 14.67
CA VAL A 82 -7.50 7.76 14.57
C VAL A 82 -7.75 6.54 15.46
N ASP A 83 -8.78 5.75 15.14
CA ASP A 83 -8.85 4.40 15.68
C ASP A 83 -7.84 3.52 14.93
N LEU A 84 -6.76 3.17 15.61
CA LEU A 84 -5.70 2.29 15.11
C LEU A 84 -5.92 0.83 15.51
N SER A 85 -7.02 0.53 16.22
CA SER A 85 -7.24 -0.78 16.82
C SER A 85 -8.21 -1.68 16.05
N GLU A 86 -9.09 -1.14 15.18
CA GLU A 86 -10.22 -1.95 14.69
C GLU A 86 -10.26 -2.26 13.19
N HIS A 87 -9.46 -1.60 12.34
CA HIS A 87 -9.65 -1.79 10.88
C HIS A 87 -8.85 -2.93 10.26
N ALA A 88 -8.23 -3.83 11.04
CA ALA A 88 -7.34 -4.90 10.57
C ALA A 88 -8.05 -6.12 9.91
N ASP A 89 -9.38 -6.24 10.02
CA ASP A 89 -10.02 -7.51 9.64
C ASP A 89 -10.89 -7.47 8.36
N GLU A 90 -11.41 -6.32 7.93
CA GLU A 90 -12.47 -6.34 6.89
C GLU A 90 -12.02 -6.40 5.41
N GLN A 91 -10.74 -6.14 5.08
CA GLN A 91 -10.32 -6.03 3.67
C GLN A 91 -9.76 -7.31 3.04
N VAL A 92 -9.57 -8.39 3.81
CA VAL A 92 -9.00 -9.64 3.28
C VAL A 92 -10.07 -10.51 2.60
N ASP A 93 -11.33 -10.45 3.05
CA ASP A 93 -12.41 -11.30 2.55
C ASP A 93 -12.97 -10.88 1.17
N ALA A 94 -12.66 -9.66 0.70
CA ALA A 94 -13.17 -9.18 -0.58
C ALA A 94 -12.45 -9.78 -1.80
N PHE A 95 -11.21 -10.27 -1.63
CA PHE A 95 -10.40 -10.79 -2.75
C PHE A 95 -10.46 -12.32 -2.93
N GLU A 96 -10.93 -13.08 -1.92
CA GLU A 96 -11.05 -14.54 -2.03
C GLU A 96 -12.37 -15.00 -2.67
N ALA A 97 -13.36 -14.11 -2.84
CA ALA A 97 -14.68 -14.47 -3.36
C ALA A 97 -14.79 -14.56 -4.90
N GLU A 98 -13.80 -14.10 -5.68
CA GLU A 98 -13.88 -14.08 -7.16
C GLU A 98 -12.89 -15.03 -7.88
N GLY A 99 -12.22 -15.92 -7.14
CA GLY A 99 -11.29 -16.91 -7.70
C GLY A 99 -11.89 -18.26 -8.09
N ALA A 100 -13.19 -18.48 -7.87
CA ALA A 100 -13.86 -19.76 -8.12
C ALA A 100 -15.03 -19.62 -9.10
N ALA A 101 -14.78 -19.07 -10.29
CA ALA A 101 -15.72 -19.19 -11.39
C ALA A 101 -14.99 -19.21 -12.75
N THR A 102 -14.85 -20.44 -13.25
CA THR A 102 -14.57 -20.85 -14.66
C THR A 102 -13.12 -21.01 -15.05
#